data_AF-A0A1B6HCF8-F1
#
_entry.id   AF-A0A1B6HCF8-F1
#
_cell.length_a   1.000
_cell.length_b   1.000
_cell.length_c   1.000
_cell.angle_alpha   90.00
_cell.angle_beta   90.00
_cell.angle_gamma   90.00
#
_symmetry.space_group_name_H-M   'P 1'
#
loop_
_entity.id
_entity.type
_entity.pdbx_description
1 polymer ?
#
loop_
_entity_poly.entity_id
_entity_poly.type
_entity_poly.pdbx_seq_one_letter_code
_entity_poly.pdbx_strand_id
1 'polypeptide(L)'
;HMVVWNKDDTISDILNKYVKYLQTHYGSSIVVVFDGYSDYTKVIKAMEQLRRTAGVSKSYELRFDETMEVAFSQEKFLSHSSNKKIFIDMLINKLKTVNFTTKQARD
;
A
#
# COMPACT_ATOMS: atom_id res chain seq x y z
N HIS A 1 1.31 -13.32 -8.14
CA HIS A 1 1.01 -12.72 -6.82
C HIS A 1 0.09 -13.66 -6.06
N MET A 2 0.27 -13.83 -4.75
CA MET A 2 -0.47 -14.82 -3.94
C MET A 2 -1.85 -14.32 -3.48
N VAL A 3 -2.05 -13.00 -3.48
CA VAL A 3 -3.34 -12.34 -3.24
C VAL A 3 -3.82 -11.73 -4.55
N VAL A 4 -5.00 -12.16 -5.02
CA VAL A 4 -5.61 -11.74 -6.29
C VAL A 4 -6.57 -10.57 -6.06
N TRP A 5 -6.48 -9.54 -6.89
CA TRP A 5 -7.35 -8.37 -6.86
C TRP A 5 -8.42 -8.49 -7.95
N ASN A 6 -9.70 -8.36 -7.55
CA ASN A 6 -10.84 -8.30 -8.44
C ASN A 6 -11.13 -6.84 -8.83
N LYS A 7 -11.83 -6.63 -9.95
CA LYS A 7 -12.15 -5.29 -10.46
C LYS A 7 -12.99 -4.44 -9.50
N ASP A 8 -13.84 -5.10 -8.72
CA ASP A 8 -14.79 -4.45 -7.81
C ASP A 8 -14.27 -4.46 -6.35
N ASP A 9 -13.03 -4.88 -6.13
CA ASP A 9 -12.45 -4.80 -4.79
C ASP A 9 -12.11 -3.34 -4.45
N THR A 10 -12.56 -2.91 -3.28
CA THR A 10 -12.02 -1.70 -2.66
C THR A 10 -10.62 -1.96 -2.12
N ILE A 11 -9.88 -0.89 -1.81
CA ILE A 11 -8.61 -1.02 -1.09
C ILE A 11 -8.81 -1.76 0.25
N SER A 12 -9.91 -1.49 0.98
CA SER A 12 -10.20 -2.22 2.23
C SER A 12 -10.36 -3.73 2.00
N ASP A 13 -11.07 -4.14 0.94
CA ASP A 13 -11.23 -5.55 0.57
C ASP A 13 -9.89 -6.20 0.26
N ILE A 14 -9.05 -5.51 -0.50
CA ILE A 14 -7.69 -5.95 -0.81
C ILE A 14 -6.88 -6.14 0.48
N LEU A 15 -6.88 -5.14 1.38
CA LEU A 15 -6.18 -5.21 2.66
C LEU A 15 -6.67 -6.39 3.51
N ASN A 16 -7.98 -6.62 3.56
CA ASN A 16 -8.56 -7.75 4.26
C ASN A 16 -8.13 -9.09 3.65
N LYS A 17 -8.02 -9.19 2.31
CA LYS A 17 -7.50 -10.39 1.64
C LYS A 17 -6.04 -10.68 2.04
N TYR A 18 -5.20 -9.64 2.16
CA TYR A 18 -3.83 -9.83 2.65
C TYR A 18 -3.78 -10.31 4.10
N VAL A 19 -4.59 -9.72 4.99
CA VAL A 19 -4.69 -10.18 6.39
C VAL A 19 -5.14 -11.64 6.45
N LYS A 20 -6.22 -11.98 5.73
CA LYS A 20 -6.77 -13.34 5.69
C LYS A 20 -5.73 -14.34 5.16
N TYR A 21 -5.00 -13.96 4.11
CA TYR A 21 -3.93 -14.78 3.56
C TYR A 21 -2.86 -15.06 4.62
N LEU A 22 -2.37 -14.03 5.32
CA LEU A 22 -1.35 -14.20 6.35
C LEU A 22 -1.83 -15.09 7.50
N GLN A 23 -3.06 -14.88 7.97
CA GLN A 23 -3.67 -15.72 9.01
C GLN A 23 -3.81 -17.18 8.57
N THR A 24 -4.26 -17.41 7.34
CA THR A 24 -4.52 -18.77 6.82
C THR A 24 -3.23 -19.55 6.59
N HIS A 25 -2.18 -18.88 6.10
CA HIS A 25 -0.96 -19.56 5.69
C HIS A 25 0.13 -19.61 6.76
N TYR A 26 0.13 -18.67 7.71
CA TYR A 26 1.20 -18.56 8.70
C TYR A 26 0.70 -18.40 10.14
N GLY A 27 -0.61 -18.23 10.35
CA GLY A 27 -1.20 -18.03 11.67
C GLY A 27 -1.04 -16.59 12.21
N SER A 28 -1.39 -16.41 13.48
CA SER A 28 -1.48 -15.08 14.11
C SER A 28 -0.20 -14.61 14.81
N SER A 29 0.79 -15.48 14.98
CA SER A 29 2.02 -15.19 15.75
C SER A 29 3.22 -14.97 14.83
N ILE A 30 3.07 -14.12 13.83
CA ILE A 30 4.10 -13.87 12.82
C ILE A 30 4.56 -12.42 12.82
N VAL A 31 5.78 -12.21 12.35
CA VAL A 31 6.34 -10.88 12.08
C VAL A 31 6.39 -10.67 10.57
N VAL A 32 5.67 -9.66 10.07
CA VAL A 32 5.71 -9.29 8.65
C VAL A 32 6.78 -8.22 8.46
N VAL A 33 7.80 -8.52 7.65
CA VAL A 33 8.90 -7.59 7.35
C VAL A 33 8.72 -7.03 5.94
N PHE A 34 8.60 -5.71 5.82
CA PHE A 34 8.53 -5.00 4.54
C PHE A 34 9.92 -4.48 4.14
N ASP A 35 10.37 -4.82 2.93
CA ASP A 35 11.61 -4.33 2.35
C ASP A 35 11.41 -3.01 1.58
N GLY A 36 12.40 -2.13 1.59
CA GLY A 36 12.54 -1.10 0.55
C GLY A 36 11.60 0.12 0.53
N TYR A 37 10.90 0.48 1.62
CA TYR A 37 10.00 1.66 1.60
C TYR A 37 10.09 2.60 2.81
N SER A 38 11.17 2.53 3.61
CA SER A 38 11.35 3.31 4.85
C SER A 38 11.43 4.83 4.65
N ASP A 39 11.69 5.29 3.43
CA ASP A 39 12.17 6.65 3.24
C ASP A 39 11.03 7.65 2.92
N TYR A 40 10.40 8.20 3.95
CA TYR A 40 9.38 9.25 3.85
C TYR A 40 9.86 10.44 3.00
N THR A 41 11.16 10.74 3.01
CA THR A 41 11.76 11.83 2.23
C THR A 41 11.67 11.62 0.71
N LYS A 42 11.65 10.37 0.23
CA LYS A 42 11.48 10.06 -1.20
C LYS A 42 10.05 10.31 -1.68
N VAL A 43 9.05 10.28 -0.80
CA VAL A 43 7.65 10.65 -1.14
C VAL A 43 7.57 12.12 -1.47
N ILE A 44 8.18 12.99 -0.66
CA ILE A 44 8.18 14.44 -0.91
C ILE A 44 8.83 14.75 -2.26
N LYS A 45 9.96 14.09 -2.58
CA LYS A 45 10.64 14.25 -3.87
C LYS A 45 9.82 13.72 -5.06
N ALA A 46 9.17 12.56 -4.91
CA ALA A 46 8.32 11.98 -5.95
C ALA A 46 7.03 12.78 -6.18
N MET A 47 6.44 13.32 -5.12
CA MET A 47 5.29 14.24 -5.18
C MET A 47 5.69 15.57 -5.83
N GLU A 48 6.85 16.12 -5.49
CA GLU A 48 7.39 17.32 -6.13
C GLU A 48 7.74 17.10 -7.61
N GLN A 49 8.21 15.90 -7.96
CA GLN A 49 8.45 15.52 -9.36
C GLN A 49 7.14 15.40 -10.14
N LEU A 50 6.09 14.79 -9.56
CA LEU A 50 4.75 14.73 -10.13
C LEU A 50 4.16 16.15 -10.34
N ARG A 51 4.38 17.06 -9.38
CA ARG A 51 3.99 18.48 -9.48
C ARG A 51 4.66 19.20 -10.66
N ARG A 52 5.91 18.85 -11.01
CA ARG A 52 6.64 19.47 -12.14
C ARG A 52 6.22 18.92 -13.49
N THR A 53 5.83 17.64 -13.56
CA THR A 53 5.40 17.01 -14.82
C THR A 53 3.91 17.21 -15.11
N ALA A 54 3.07 17.33 -14.09
CA ALA A 54 1.65 17.63 -14.22
C ALA A 54 1.43 19.10 -13.88
N GLY A 55 1.43 19.98 -14.87
CA GLY A 55 1.28 21.44 -14.72
C GLY A 55 -0.10 21.91 -14.26
N VAL A 56 -0.63 21.35 -13.17
CA VAL A 56 -1.88 21.81 -12.54
C VAL A 56 -1.70 21.82 -11.03
N SER A 57 -1.61 23.05 -10.50
CA SER A 57 -1.75 23.37 -9.10
C SER A 57 -3.11 22.94 -8.57
N LYS A 58 -3.14 21.79 -7.90
CA LYS A 58 -4.08 21.50 -6.82
C LYS A 58 -3.37 20.59 -5.84
N SER A 59 -3.25 21.03 -4.59
CA SER A 59 -2.71 20.23 -3.49
C SER A 59 -3.61 19.03 -3.24
N TYR A 60 -3.48 17.98 -4.03
CA TYR A 60 -3.97 16.67 -3.67
C TYR A 60 -2.87 16.07 -2.78
N GLU A 61 -3.05 16.17 -1.46
CA GLU A 61 -2.84 14.97 -0.66
C GLU A 61 -3.58 13.87 -1.42
N LEU A 62 -2.85 12.96 -2.06
CA LEU A 62 -3.45 11.88 -2.82
C LEU A 62 -4.14 10.98 -1.80
N ARG A 63 -5.38 11.35 -1.45
CA ARG A 63 -6.23 10.67 -0.47
C ARG A 63 -6.59 9.32 -1.06
N PHE A 64 -5.70 8.36 -0.87
CA PHE A 64 -6.05 6.95 -0.92
C PHE A 64 -7.07 6.73 0.19
N ASP A 65 -8.34 6.66 -0.19
CA ASP A 65 -9.41 6.26 0.69
C ASP A 65 -9.52 4.73 0.66
N GLU A 66 -9.80 4.11 1.81
CA GLU A 66 -10.06 2.67 1.88
C GLU A 66 -11.25 2.26 1.02
N THR A 67 -12.16 3.20 0.75
CA THR A 67 -13.36 3.03 -0.10
C THR A 67 -13.07 3.10 -1.60
N MET A 68 -11.85 3.50 -2.00
CA MET A 68 -11.51 3.67 -3.41
C MET A 68 -11.44 2.31 -4.12
N GLU A 69 -12.20 2.17 -5.19
CA GLU A 69 -12.11 1.01 -6.09
C GLU A 69 -10.83 1.10 -6.94
N VAL A 70 -10.10 0.00 -7.04
CA VAL A 70 -8.88 -0.04 -7.84
C VAL A 70 -9.25 -0.27 -9.31
N ALA A 71 -9.48 0.83 -10.04
CA ALA A 71 -9.85 0.79 -11.47
C ALA A 71 -8.75 0.25 -12.42
N PHE A 72 -7.60 -0.17 -11.91
CA PHE A 72 -6.46 -0.66 -12.69
C PHE A 72 -6.07 -2.08 -12.25
N SER A 73 -5.41 -2.83 -13.13
CA SER A 73 -4.87 -4.15 -12.74
C SER A 73 -3.87 -4.02 -11.59
N GLN A 74 -3.80 -5.05 -10.74
CA GLN A 74 -2.84 -5.17 -9.64
C GLN A 74 -1.41 -4.82 -10.07
N GLU A 75 -0.99 -5.31 -11.25
CA GLU A 75 0.34 -5.03 -11.80
C GLU A 75 0.54 -3.55 -12.14
N LYS A 76 -0.45 -2.92 -12.77
CA LYS A 76 -0.40 -1.50 -13.12
C LYS A 76 -0.42 -0.61 -11.87
N PHE A 77 -1.13 -1.05 -10.83
CA PHE A 77 -1.15 -0.35 -9.56
C PHE A 77 0.20 -0.44 -8.83
N LEU A 78 0.76 -1.65 -8.72
CA LEU A 78 1.99 -1.92 -7.99
C LEU A 78 3.26 -1.51 -8.76
N SER A 79 3.18 -1.27 -10.06
CA SER A 79 4.30 -0.72 -10.85
C SER A 79 4.57 0.76 -10.54
N HIS A 80 3.59 1.49 -10.02
CA HIS A 80 3.76 2.88 -9.61
C HIS A 80 4.32 2.95 -8.19
N SER A 81 5.54 3.50 -8.05
CA SER A 81 6.26 3.58 -6.76
C SER A 81 5.47 4.31 -5.65
N SER A 82 4.83 5.43 -5.96
CA SER A 82 3.96 6.16 -5.02
C SER A 82 2.77 5.32 -4.54
N ASN A 83 2.02 4.68 -5.45
CA ASN A 83 0.87 3.84 -5.10
C ASN A 83 1.30 2.65 -4.25
N LYS A 84 2.39 1.96 -4.65
CA LYS A 84 2.96 0.85 -3.88
C LYS A 84 3.32 1.29 -2.47
N LYS A 85 3.96 2.45 -2.32
CA LYS A 85 4.36 2.95 -1.00
C LYS A 85 3.15 3.27 -0.11
N ILE A 86 2.15 3.97 -0.64
CA ILE A 86 0.92 4.29 0.11
C ILE A 86 0.19 2.99 0.51
N PHE A 87 0.09 2.04 -0.41
CA PHE A 87 -0.51 0.73 -0.13
C PHE A 87 0.20 -0.04 0.98
N ILE A 88 1.53 -0.04 0.99
CA ILE A 88 2.33 -0.66 2.07
C ILE A 88 2.05 0.02 3.41
N ASP A 89 1.95 1.34 3.47
CA ASP A 89 1.62 2.06 4.71
C ASP A 89 0.23 1.67 5.24
N MET A 90 -0.77 1.65 4.36
CA MET A 90 -2.12 1.19 4.70
C MET A 90 -2.13 -0.26 5.19
N LEU A 91 -1.36 -1.15 4.54
CA LEU A 91 -1.25 -2.55 4.93
C LEU A 91 -0.54 -2.73 6.28
N ILE A 92 0.52 -1.97 6.54
CA ILE A 92 1.20 -1.95 7.84
C ILE A 92 0.21 -1.54 8.94
N ASN A 93 -0.55 -0.48 8.71
CA ASN A 93 -1.53 0.00 9.68
C ASN A 93 -2.64 -1.03 9.89
N LYS A 94 -3.19 -1.61 8.82
CA LYS A 94 -4.19 -2.68 8.92
C LYS A 94 -3.66 -3.87 9.72
N LEU A 95 -2.44 -4.33 9.45
CA LEU A 95 -1.81 -5.44 10.18
C LEU A 95 -1.65 -5.14 11.67
N LYS A 96 -1.28 -3.92 12.04
CA LYS A 96 -1.23 -3.50 13.45
C LYS A 96 -2.61 -3.56 14.11
N THR A 97 -3.69 -3.18 13.41
CA THR A 97 -5.06 -3.26 13.98
C THR A 97 -5.50 -4.70 14.28
N VAL A 98 -4.98 -5.69 13.55
CA VAL A 98 -5.23 -7.12 13.80
C VAL A 98 -4.14 -7.78 14.65
N ASN A 99 -3.34 -6.98 15.38
CA ASN A 99 -2.28 -7.40 16.30
C ASN A 99 -1.10 -8.16 15.66
N PHE A 100 -0.89 -8.01 14.34
CA PHE A 100 0.32 -8.52 13.71
C PHE A 100 1.49 -7.58 14.01
N THR A 101 2.66 -8.18 14.28
CA THR A 101 3.89 -7.41 14.41
C THR A 101 4.43 -7.10 13.01
N THR A 102 4.66 -5.83 12.72
CA THR A 102 5.27 -5.40 11.45
C THR A 102 6.63 -4.77 11.70
N LYS A 103 7.59 -5.05 10.82
CA LYS A 103 8.90 -4.40 10.78
C LYS A 103 9.15 -3.86 9.39
N GLN A 104 9.90 -2.78 9.30
CA GLN A 104 10.40 -2.27 8.04
C GLN A 104 11.91 -2.42 8.03
N ALA A 105 12.45 -3.05 7.00
CA ALA A 105 13.89 -3.15 6.85
C ALA A 105 14.47 -1.74 6.66
N ARG A 106 15.50 -1.42 7.44
CA ARG A 106 16.38 -0.28 7.16
C ARG A 106 17.47 -0.84 6.28
N ASP A 107 17.63 -0.26 5.09
CA ASP A 107 18.80 -0.50 4.25
C ASP A 107 20.08 -0.08 5.01
#